data_AF-A0A662RW15-F1
#
_entry.id   AF-A0A662RW15-F1
#
_cell.length_a   1.000
_cell.length_b   1.000
_cell.length_c   1.000
_cell.angle_alpha   90.00
_cell.angle_beta   90.00
_cell.angle_gamma   90.00
#
_symmetry.space_group_name_H-M   'P 1'
#
loop_
_entity.id
_entity.type
_entity.pdbx_description
1 polymer ?
#
loop_
_entity_poly.entity_id
_entity_poly.type
_entity_poly.pdbx_seq_one_letter_code
_entity_poly.pdbx_strand_id
1 'polypeptide(L)'
;MKELKAYLESKFGAPVRILSVSELLKAEDTSEQAEEIKGFGYGKPLLVSFECDRGGVERRELVISTMKADAFGHQHFADRAGILLWQFHAFNTLPKHVRAIDVGYFAKDGSLKSVSDAEEFFIVCEKAEGTEYASDLQNLLTGAREYGRIDEERAVALASYLSEIHAEKKDDPQLYVRRIRELVGHNECIFGLTDSYPLKTDFISAEELIELEKKCVEWRWKLKEKSHRLCAVHGDFHPWNVIFHHHTDFTVLDRSRGEWGEAADDLTAMSINFMFFSLMKYGMMKGEFAELFNVFFETYLHKTGDEEILSVVQPFFAFRCLVIASPIWYPHLPADTRRKIFNFAENVLADEYFEYKNVNEYLL
;
A
#
# COMPACT_ATOMS: atom_id res chain seq x y z
N MET A 1 31.20 -16.48 9.91
CA MET A 1 32.60 -16.18 9.52
C MET A 1 32.94 -16.59 8.10
N LYS A 2 32.69 -17.84 7.68
CA LYS A 2 32.96 -18.30 6.30
C LYS A 2 32.28 -17.45 5.22
N GLU A 3 30.96 -17.24 5.34
CA GLU A 3 30.18 -16.46 4.36
C GLU A 3 30.58 -15.00 4.30
N LEU A 4 30.85 -14.38 5.46
CA LEU A 4 31.37 -13.01 5.54
C LEU A 4 32.73 -12.90 4.83
N LYS A 5 33.63 -13.88 5.02
CA LYS A 5 34.91 -13.91 4.31
C LYS A 5 34.70 -13.99 2.80
N ALA A 6 33.89 -14.94 2.32
CA ALA A 6 33.63 -15.12 0.90
C ALA A 6 33.04 -13.85 0.26
N TYR A 7 32.13 -13.18 0.97
CA TYR A 7 31.58 -11.89 0.55
C TYR A 7 32.65 -10.80 0.45
N LEU A 8 33.52 -10.64 1.46
CA LEU A 8 34.61 -9.66 1.42
C LEU A 8 35.61 -9.98 0.30
N GLU A 9 35.96 -11.25 0.09
CA GLU A 9 36.84 -11.66 -1.00
C GLU A 9 36.24 -11.31 -2.37
N SER A 10 34.93 -11.54 -2.55
CA SER A 10 34.21 -11.14 -3.76
C SER A 10 34.19 -9.62 -3.94
N LYS A 11 33.86 -8.87 -2.87
CA LYS A 11 33.73 -7.40 -2.95
C LYS A 11 35.07 -6.71 -3.19
N PHE A 12 36.14 -7.22 -2.59
CA PHE A 12 37.49 -6.69 -2.73
C PHE A 12 38.31 -7.40 -3.82
N GLY A 13 37.79 -8.43 -4.49
CA GLY A 13 38.49 -9.13 -5.57
C GLY A 13 39.88 -9.63 -5.16
N ALA A 14 40.05 -10.04 -3.90
CA ALA A 14 41.33 -10.36 -3.29
C ALA A 14 41.15 -11.30 -2.09
N PRO A 15 42.15 -12.13 -1.73
CA PRO A 15 42.10 -12.96 -0.53
C PRO A 15 41.94 -12.12 0.73
N VAL A 16 41.07 -12.57 1.64
CA VAL A 16 40.77 -11.85 2.90
C VAL A 16 41.03 -12.73 4.12
N ARG A 17 41.67 -12.15 5.13
CA ARG A 17 41.78 -12.71 6.49
C ARG A 17 41.02 -11.83 7.47
N ILE A 18 39.89 -12.31 7.99
CA ILE A 18 39.15 -11.57 9.01
C ILE A 18 39.92 -11.64 10.34
N LEU A 19 40.18 -10.49 10.94
CA LEU A 19 40.89 -10.33 12.21
C LEU A 19 39.91 -10.32 13.39
N SER A 20 38.81 -9.58 13.28
CA SER A 20 37.79 -9.47 14.33
C SER A 20 36.42 -9.06 13.77
N VAL A 21 35.36 -9.42 14.52
CA VAL A 21 34.00 -8.93 14.35
C VAL A 21 33.46 -8.57 15.73
N SER A 22 33.05 -7.33 15.96
CA SER A 22 32.57 -6.84 17.27
C SER A 22 31.42 -5.85 17.12
N GLU A 23 30.58 -5.68 18.15
CA GLU A 23 29.60 -4.60 18.18
C GLU A 23 30.33 -3.25 18.30
N LEU A 24 30.07 -2.31 17.37
CA LEU A 24 30.80 -1.02 17.34
C LEU A 24 30.56 -0.17 18.59
N LEU A 25 29.38 -0.28 19.19
CA LEU A 25 28.97 0.48 20.38
C LEU A 25 29.36 -0.18 21.71
N LYS A 26 30.16 -1.26 21.70
CA LYS A 26 30.68 -1.92 22.91
C LYS A 26 32.19 -1.72 23.13
N ALA A 27 32.86 -0.92 22.31
CA ALA A 27 34.27 -0.61 22.54
C ALA A 27 34.39 0.55 23.55
N GLU A 28 34.67 0.17 24.80
CA GLU A 28 35.36 0.91 25.87
C GLU A 28 34.98 2.40 26.10
N ASP A 29 34.46 2.67 27.31
CA ASP A 29 34.06 3.96 27.90
C ASP A 29 32.75 4.59 27.40
N THR A 30 31.70 4.49 28.23
CA THR A 30 30.96 5.66 28.76
C THR A 30 29.93 5.20 29.81
N SER A 31 29.77 6.03 30.83
CA SER A 31 28.97 5.85 32.04
C SER A 31 27.58 5.24 31.83
N GLU A 32 27.10 4.55 32.89
CA GLU A 32 25.73 4.04 33.12
C GLU A 32 24.60 5.11 32.97
N GLN A 33 24.90 6.32 32.47
CA GLN A 33 23.98 7.44 32.30
C GLN A 33 23.60 7.72 30.84
N ALA A 34 24.24 7.09 29.84
CA ALA A 34 23.88 7.29 28.43
C ALA A 34 22.69 6.43 27.96
N GLU A 35 22.30 5.41 28.73
CA GLU A 35 21.15 4.55 28.42
C GLU A 35 19.79 5.25 28.63
N GLU A 36 19.74 6.39 29.34
CA GLU A 36 18.48 7.03 29.74
C GLU A 36 17.89 8.09 28.77
N ILE A 37 18.62 8.55 27.74
CA ILE A 37 18.10 9.64 26.87
C ILE A 37 17.50 9.13 25.54
N LYS A 38 17.89 7.94 25.04
CA LYS A 38 17.32 7.39 23.81
C LYS A 38 17.36 5.85 23.79
N GLY A 39 16.32 5.23 24.35
CA GLY A 39 16.17 3.77 24.40
C GLY A 39 15.80 3.07 23.08
N PHE A 40 15.91 3.75 21.92
CA PHE A 40 15.45 3.23 20.62
C PHE A 40 16.48 3.47 19.50
N GLY A 41 16.86 2.39 18.80
CA GLY A 41 17.79 2.40 17.68
C GLY A 41 17.50 1.29 16.67
N TYR A 42 17.69 1.57 15.39
CA TYR A 42 17.24 0.73 14.26
C TYR A 42 18.07 -0.52 13.99
N GLY A 43 19.06 -0.84 14.82
CA GLY A 43 19.94 -2.00 14.66
C GLY A 43 21.22 -1.87 15.47
N LYS A 44 22.02 -2.95 15.52
CA LYS A 44 23.34 -2.94 16.17
C LYS A 44 24.45 -3.02 15.10
N PRO A 45 25.24 -1.95 14.89
CA PRO A 45 26.34 -1.97 13.92
C PRO A 45 27.46 -2.92 14.36
N LEU A 46 27.97 -3.72 13.42
CA LEU A 46 29.10 -4.62 13.61
C LEU A 46 30.36 -4.03 12.95
N LEU A 47 31.41 -3.81 13.72
CA LEU A 47 32.76 -3.53 13.22
C LEU A 47 33.40 -4.83 12.76
N VAL A 48 33.94 -4.82 11.53
CA VAL A 48 34.70 -5.94 10.96
C VAL A 48 36.08 -5.42 10.58
N SER A 49 37.12 -5.94 11.24
CA SER A 49 38.52 -5.67 10.89
C SER A 49 39.08 -6.87 10.12
N PHE A 50 39.76 -6.62 9.01
CA PHE A 50 40.29 -7.67 8.15
C PHE A 50 41.56 -7.21 7.41
N GLU A 51 42.32 -8.17 6.92
CA GLU A 51 43.42 -7.96 5.98
C GLU A 51 43.01 -8.39 4.58
N CYS A 52 43.44 -7.64 3.58
CA CYS A 52 43.20 -7.87 2.17
C CYS A 52 44.54 -7.86 1.43
N ASP A 53 44.81 -8.87 0.60
CA ASP A 53 46.05 -8.94 -0.20
C ASP A 53 45.79 -8.51 -1.65
N ARG A 54 46.16 -7.27 -1.97
CA ARG A 54 46.12 -6.70 -3.33
C ARG A 54 47.53 -6.34 -3.81
N GLY A 55 48.43 -7.33 -3.82
CA GLY A 55 49.85 -7.10 -4.11
C GLY A 55 50.61 -6.53 -2.90
N GLY A 56 50.13 -6.85 -1.70
CA GLY A 56 50.55 -6.30 -0.42
C GLY A 56 49.40 -6.42 0.60
N VAL A 57 49.73 -6.80 1.84
CA VAL A 57 48.74 -6.97 2.92
C VAL A 57 48.32 -5.60 3.45
N GLU A 58 47.05 -5.24 3.24
CA GLU A 58 46.44 -4.01 3.75
C GLU A 58 45.40 -4.35 4.82
N ARG A 59 45.47 -3.68 5.97
CA ARG A 59 44.44 -3.78 7.01
C ARG A 59 43.31 -2.78 6.74
N ARG A 60 42.08 -3.26 6.79
CA ARG A 60 40.85 -2.48 6.57
C ARG A 60 39.84 -2.75 7.67
N GLU A 61 38.96 -1.78 7.89
CA GLU A 61 37.86 -1.87 8.84
C GLU A 61 36.59 -1.36 8.17
N LEU A 62 35.46 -2.02 8.43
CA LEU A 62 34.15 -1.64 7.92
C LEU A 62 33.07 -1.88 8.96
N VAL A 63 31.94 -1.19 8.80
CA VAL A 63 30.77 -1.35 9.65
C VAL A 63 29.65 -1.98 8.85
N ILE A 64 29.12 -3.11 9.32
CA ILE A 64 27.93 -3.76 8.77
C ILE A 64 26.74 -3.39 9.67
N SER A 65 25.74 -2.76 9.09
CA SER A 65 24.50 -2.38 9.77
C SER A 65 23.32 -3.14 9.18
N THR A 66 22.42 -3.60 10.04
CA THR A 66 21.14 -4.20 9.65
C THR A 66 20.00 -3.42 10.28
N MET A 67 18.84 -3.40 9.64
CA MET A 67 17.64 -2.79 10.21
C MET A 67 16.75 -3.84 10.90
N LYS A 68 16.27 -3.52 12.11
CA LYS A 68 15.25 -4.32 12.80
C LYS A 68 13.84 -3.89 12.38
N ALA A 69 12.88 -4.79 12.52
CA ALA A 69 11.47 -4.46 12.34
C ALA A 69 10.95 -3.65 13.54
N ASP A 70 10.16 -2.62 13.27
CA ASP A 70 9.51 -1.78 14.29
C ASP A 70 8.32 -0.99 13.72
N ALA A 71 7.64 -0.23 14.59
CA ALA A 71 6.39 0.48 14.30
C ALA A 71 6.55 1.80 13.50
N PHE A 72 7.78 2.23 13.20
CA PHE A 72 8.07 3.51 12.56
C PHE A 72 8.28 3.40 11.04
N GLY A 73 7.68 2.37 10.42
CA GLY A 73 7.78 2.14 8.98
C GLY A 73 8.91 1.18 8.61
N HIS A 74 9.28 0.26 9.52
CA HIS A 74 10.27 -0.79 9.25
C HIS A 74 9.71 -2.21 9.37
N GLN A 75 8.39 -2.35 9.50
CA GLN A 75 7.74 -3.65 9.76
C GLN A 75 8.01 -4.65 8.63
N HIS A 76 7.83 -4.26 7.37
CA HIS A 76 8.01 -5.13 6.22
C HIS A 76 9.48 -5.23 5.82
N PHE A 77 9.83 -6.37 5.21
CA PHE A 77 11.15 -6.57 4.63
C PHE A 77 11.46 -5.52 3.56
N ALA A 78 10.47 -5.17 2.74
CA ALA A 78 10.61 -4.17 1.68
C ALA A 78 10.94 -2.78 2.22
N ASP A 79 10.36 -2.36 3.36
CA ASP A 79 10.66 -1.04 3.94
C ASP A 79 12.15 -0.91 4.28
N ARG A 80 12.68 -1.94 4.94
CA ARG A 80 14.08 -1.99 5.38
C ARG A 80 15.02 -2.05 4.18
N ALA A 81 14.65 -2.83 3.15
CA ALA A 81 15.41 -2.89 1.90
C ALA A 81 15.44 -1.51 1.23
N GLY A 82 14.29 -0.84 1.07
CA GLY A 82 14.18 0.48 0.46
C GLY A 82 15.05 1.53 1.18
N ILE A 83 15.05 1.53 2.51
CA ILE A 83 15.88 2.46 3.29
C ILE A 83 17.36 2.17 3.10
N LEU A 84 17.80 0.91 3.14
CA LEU A 84 19.21 0.56 2.94
C LEU A 84 19.69 0.89 1.52
N LEU A 85 18.85 0.67 0.51
CA LEU A 85 19.12 1.05 -0.88
C LEU A 85 19.23 2.57 -1.02
N TRP A 86 18.30 3.32 -0.44
CA TRP A 86 18.35 4.79 -0.44
C TRP A 86 19.59 5.32 0.29
N GLN A 87 19.93 4.76 1.46
CA GLN A 87 21.14 5.10 2.21
C GLN A 87 22.39 4.86 1.38
N PHE A 88 22.51 3.73 0.68
CA PHE A 88 23.66 3.44 -0.17
C PHE A 88 23.90 4.51 -1.24
N HIS A 89 22.83 4.98 -1.88
CA HIS A 89 22.92 6.08 -2.84
C HIS A 89 23.24 7.41 -2.13
N ALA A 90 22.43 7.83 -1.17
CA ALA A 90 22.50 9.14 -0.54
C ALA A 90 23.80 9.38 0.25
N PHE A 91 24.34 8.35 0.92
CA PHE A 91 25.59 8.45 1.68
C PHE A 91 26.77 8.84 0.80
N ASN A 92 26.73 8.46 -0.48
CA ASN A 92 27.80 8.68 -1.44
C ASN A 92 27.69 10.02 -2.19
N THR A 93 26.59 10.77 -2.01
CA THR A 93 26.37 12.08 -2.67
C THR A 93 26.55 13.27 -1.73
N LEU A 94 26.42 13.08 -0.41
CA LEU A 94 26.58 14.14 0.58
C LEU A 94 28.05 14.31 1.02
N PRO A 95 28.66 15.51 0.87
CA PRO A 95 30.02 15.76 1.33
C PRO A 95 30.18 15.53 2.84
N LYS A 96 31.34 15.01 3.26
CA LYS A 96 31.68 14.67 4.66
C LYS A 96 30.78 13.59 5.29
N HIS A 97 29.99 12.87 4.49
CA HIS A 97 29.30 11.68 4.94
C HIS A 97 30.22 10.44 4.84
N VAL A 98 29.99 9.42 5.67
CA VAL A 98 30.66 8.13 5.52
C VAL A 98 30.29 7.52 4.17
N ARG A 99 31.29 7.02 3.43
CA ARG A 99 31.06 6.36 2.14
C ARG A 99 30.40 5.00 2.37
N ALA A 100 29.27 4.75 1.71
CA ALA A 100 28.69 3.43 1.66
C ALA A 100 29.44 2.56 0.64
N ILE A 101 30.10 1.50 1.11
CA ILE A 101 30.94 0.62 0.26
C ILE A 101 30.07 -0.38 -0.51
N ASP A 102 28.98 -0.83 0.08
CA ASP A 102 28.08 -1.82 -0.50
C ASP A 102 26.67 -1.76 0.10
N VAL A 103 25.72 -2.40 -0.59
CA VAL A 103 24.38 -2.72 -0.08
C VAL A 103 24.01 -4.11 -0.60
N GLY A 104 23.25 -4.87 0.19
CA GLY A 104 22.98 -6.27 -0.09
C GLY A 104 21.98 -6.90 0.86
N TYR A 105 21.80 -8.21 0.71
CA TYR A 105 20.92 -9.01 1.56
C TYR A 105 21.61 -10.28 2.05
N PHE A 106 21.08 -10.83 3.15
CA PHE A 106 21.42 -12.17 3.63
C PHE A 106 20.49 -13.18 2.97
N ALA A 107 21.05 -14.11 2.23
CA ALA A 107 20.29 -15.20 1.60
C ALA A 107 19.90 -16.27 2.65
N LYS A 108 18.93 -17.13 2.30
CA LYS A 108 18.43 -18.19 3.19
C LYS A 108 19.51 -19.20 3.59
N ASP A 109 20.55 -19.36 2.78
CA ASP A 109 21.71 -20.21 3.07
C ASP A 109 22.76 -19.52 3.97
N GLY A 110 22.51 -18.27 4.38
CA GLY A 110 23.41 -17.45 5.20
C GLY A 110 24.46 -16.68 4.40
N SER A 111 24.53 -16.83 3.07
CA SER A 111 25.44 -16.07 2.22
C SER A 111 25.03 -14.59 2.12
N LEU A 112 26.00 -13.70 1.92
CA LEU A 112 25.76 -12.27 1.70
C LEU A 112 25.85 -11.99 0.20
N LYS A 113 24.84 -11.30 -0.35
CA LYS A 113 24.75 -10.96 -1.78
C LYS A 113 24.68 -9.45 -1.93
N SER A 114 25.60 -8.89 -2.72
CA SER A 114 25.56 -7.48 -3.09
C SER A 114 24.45 -7.25 -4.12
N VAL A 115 23.84 -6.07 -4.05
CA VAL A 115 22.96 -5.50 -5.09
C VAL A 115 23.41 -4.09 -5.48
N SER A 116 24.65 -3.74 -5.16
CA SER A 116 25.20 -2.39 -5.40
C SER A 116 25.41 -2.05 -6.89
N ASP A 117 25.38 -3.06 -7.75
CA ASP A 117 25.47 -2.95 -9.21
C ASP A 117 24.09 -2.94 -9.90
N ALA A 118 23.00 -3.00 -9.14
CA ALA A 118 21.66 -2.87 -9.68
C ALA A 118 21.39 -1.42 -10.13
N GLU A 119 20.97 -1.25 -11.38
CA GLU A 119 20.48 0.02 -11.92
C GLU A 119 18.96 0.13 -11.79
N GLU A 120 18.24 -0.97 -12.01
CA GLU A 120 16.79 -1.07 -11.89
C GLU A 120 16.38 -2.48 -11.42
N PHE A 121 15.28 -2.56 -10.66
CA PHE A 121 14.65 -3.80 -10.25
C PHE A 121 13.50 -4.17 -11.17
N PHE A 122 13.32 -5.46 -11.44
CA PHE A 122 12.19 -5.95 -12.23
C PHE A 122 11.51 -7.12 -11.53
N ILE A 123 10.21 -7.26 -11.77
CA ILE A 123 9.42 -8.43 -11.38
C ILE A 123 8.95 -9.15 -12.64
N VAL A 124 8.94 -10.48 -12.60
CA VAL A 124 8.40 -11.32 -13.68
C VAL A 124 7.23 -12.12 -13.11
N CYS A 125 6.06 -11.94 -13.71
CA CYS A 125 4.82 -12.61 -13.31
C CYS A 125 4.34 -13.55 -14.43
N GLU A 126 3.53 -14.55 -14.07
CA GLU A 126 2.76 -15.32 -15.04
C GLU A 126 1.74 -14.39 -15.73
N LYS A 127 1.45 -14.66 -17.01
CA LYS A 127 0.41 -13.93 -17.75
C LYS A 127 -0.95 -14.52 -17.39
N ALA A 128 -1.85 -13.72 -16.83
CA ALA A 128 -3.26 -14.08 -16.71
C ALA A 128 -3.93 -13.99 -18.10
N GLU A 129 -4.57 -15.08 -18.54
CA GLU A 129 -5.41 -15.10 -19.75
C GLU A 129 -6.84 -14.69 -19.39
N GLY A 130 -7.59 -14.03 -20.27
CA GLY A 130 -9.00 -13.70 -20.02
C GLY A 130 -9.35 -12.26 -20.36
N THR A 131 -10.38 -11.72 -19.69
CA THR A 131 -10.87 -10.35 -19.92
C THR A 131 -10.96 -9.59 -18.60
N GLU A 132 -10.47 -8.35 -18.59
CA GLU A 132 -10.59 -7.44 -17.45
C GLU A 132 -12.06 -7.21 -17.08
N TYR A 133 -12.38 -7.22 -15.78
CA TYR A 133 -13.73 -6.88 -15.32
C TYR A 133 -14.13 -5.46 -15.71
N ALA A 134 -13.16 -4.55 -15.82
CA ALA A 134 -13.39 -3.19 -16.36
C ALA A 134 -14.04 -3.21 -17.75
N SER A 135 -13.71 -4.19 -18.60
CA SER A 135 -14.31 -4.33 -19.92
C SER A 135 -15.79 -4.70 -19.85
N ASP A 136 -16.20 -5.48 -18.85
CA ASP A 136 -17.62 -5.78 -18.64
C ASP A 136 -18.40 -4.52 -18.30
N LEU A 137 -17.89 -3.73 -17.36
CA LEU A 137 -18.53 -2.48 -16.93
C LEU A 137 -18.58 -1.47 -18.08
N GLN A 138 -17.52 -1.40 -18.90
CA GLN A 138 -17.49 -0.56 -20.10
C GLN A 138 -18.52 -0.99 -21.15
N ASN A 139 -18.72 -2.30 -21.33
CA ASN A 139 -19.73 -2.81 -22.26
C ASN A 139 -21.15 -2.49 -21.80
N LEU A 140 -21.42 -2.55 -20.48
CA LEU A 140 -22.69 -2.11 -19.90
C LEU A 140 -22.88 -0.60 -20.04
N LEU A 141 -21.82 0.19 -19.78
CA LEU A 141 -21.84 1.65 -19.91
C LEU A 141 -22.24 2.09 -21.32
N THR A 142 -21.61 1.50 -22.33
CA THR A 142 -21.80 1.84 -23.75
C THR A 142 -23.05 1.21 -24.37
N GLY A 143 -23.67 0.25 -23.69
CA GLY A 143 -24.77 -0.55 -24.25
C GLY A 143 -24.32 -1.53 -25.34
N ALA A 144 -23.03 -1.87 -25.38
CA ALA A 144 -22.49 -2.88 -26.29
C ALA A 144 -23.08 -4.29 -26.01
N ARG A 145 -23.54 -4.51 -24.77
CA ARG A 145 -24.38 -5.65 -24.41
C ARG A 145 -25.40 -5.26 -23.34
N GLU A 146 -26.43 -6.08 -23.22
CA GLU A 146 -27.42 -5.95 -22.15
C GLU A 146 -26.88 -6.50 -20.83
N TYR A 147 -27.40 -5.94 -19.74
CA TYR A 147 -27.23 -6.47 -18.39
C TYR A 147 -27.91 -7.84 -18.30
N GLY A 148 -27.26 -8.79 -17.64
CA GLY A 148 -27.81 -10.12 -17.46
C GLY A 148 -27.27 -10.84 -16.24
N ARG A 149 -27.76 -12.05 -16.05
CA ARG A 149 -27.46 -12.90 -14.88
C ARG A 149 -25.96 -13.07 -14.60
N ILE A 150 -25.13 -13.14 -15.64
CA ILE A 150 -23.68 -13.29 -15.47
C ILE A 150 -23.04 -12.12 -14.74
N ASP A 151 -23.61 -10.92 -14.84
CA ASP A 151 -23.11 -9.71 -14.17
C ASP A 151 -23.30 -9.81 -12.66
N GLU A 152 -24.49 -10.25 -12.24
CA GLU A 152 -24.82 -10.55 -10.84
C GLU A 152 -23.94 -11.69 -10.31
N GLU A 153 -23.80 -12.78 -11.07
CA GLU A 153 -22.97 -13.92 -10.67
C GLU A 153 -21.50 -13.52 -10.47
N ARG A 154 -20.96 -12.63 -11.31
CA ARG A 154 -19.61 -12.07 -11.15
C ARG A 154 -19.51 -11.17 -9.92
N ALA A 155 -20.48 -10.28 -9.68
CA ALA A 155 -20.50 -9.47 -8.46
C ALA A 155 -20.54 -10.34 -7.19
N VAL A 156 -21.36 -11.39 -7.17
CA VAL A 156 -21.42 -12.38 -6.08
C VAL A 156 -20.08 -13.08 -5.90
N ALA A 157 -19.42 -13.50 -6.99
CA ALA A 157 -18.13 -14.17 -6.94
C ALA A 157 -17.03 -13.27 -6.35
N LEU A 158 -17.00 -11.99 -6.76
CA LEU A 158 -16.05 -11.01 -6.24
C LEU A 158 -16.26 -10.74 -4.74
N ALA A 159 -17.52 -10.55 -4.31
CA ALA A 159 -17.85 -10.36 -2.90
C ALA A 159 -17.55 -11.62 -2.06
N SER A 160 -17.80 -12.81 -2.62
CA SER A 160 -17.48 -14.09 -1.98
C SER A 160 -15.98 -14.25 -1.77
N TYR A 161 -15.18 -13.96 -2.79
CA TYR A 161 -13.73 -13.96 -2.69
C TYR A 161 -13.22 -13.01 -1.59
N LEU A 162 -13.72 -11.77 -1.54
CA LEU A 162 -13.38 -10.84 -0.45
C LEU A 162 -13.76 -11.41 0.92
N SER A 163 -14.94 -12.02 1.06
CA SER A 163 -15.35 -12.63 2.33
C SER A 163 -14.42 -13.76 2.79
N GLU A 164 -13.87 -14.53 1.84
CA GLU A 164 -12.94 -15.63 2.12
C GLU A 164 -11.58 -15.09 2.58
N ILE A 165 -11.01 -14.13 1.85
CA ILE A 165 -9.68 -13.59 2.23
C ILE A 165 -9.77 -12.73 3.51
N HIS A 166 -10.84 -11.97 3.73
CA HIS A 166 -11.01 -11.12 4.91
C HIS A 166 -11.30 -11.91 6.20
N ALA A 167 -11.63 -13.20 6.09
CA ALA A 167 -11.78 -14.10 7.23
C ALA A 167 -10.42 -14.43 7.87
N GLU A 168 -9.32 -14.29 7.14
CA GLU A 168 -7.98 -14.44 7.70
C GLU A 168 -7.62 -13.18 8.51
N LYS A 169 -7.60 -13.32 9.85
CA LYS A 169 -7.31 -12.23 10.79
C LYS A 169 -5.88 -12.32 11.33
N LYS A 170 -5.33 -11.17 11.72
CA LYS A 170 -4.00 -11.09 12.36
C LYS A 170 -4.04 -10.19 13.58
N ASP A 171 -3.50 -10.68 14.69
CA ASP A 171 -3.33 -9.90 15.92
C ASP A 171 -2.01 -9.11 15.84
N ASP A 172 -2.08 -7.93 15.20
CA ASP A 172 -0.98 -6.97 15.13
C ASP A 172 -1.51 -5.52 15.14
N PRO A 173 -1.80 -4.96 16.33
CA PRO A 173 -2.36 -3.62 16.44
C PRO A 173 -1.46 -2.53 15.84
N GLN A 174 -0.14 -2.72 15.88
CA GLN A 174 0.79 -1.75 15.31
C GLN A 174 0.74 -1.74 13.78
N LEU A 175 0.57 -2.92 13.17
CA LEU A 175 0.35 -3.02 11.73
C LEU A 175 -0.98 -2.38 11.33
N TYR A 176 -2.07 -2.61 12.05
CA TYR A 176 -3.34 -1.93 11.75
C TYR A 176 -3.20 -0.41 11.79
N VAL A 177 -2.60 0.13 12.87
CA VAL A 177 -2.35 1.58 12.99
C VAL A 177 -1.46 2.10 11.86
N ARG A 178 -0.49 1.31 11.38
CA ARG A 178 0.30 1.66 10.20
C ARG A 178 -0.58 1.74 8.95
N ARG A 179 -1.44 0.75 8.69
CA ARG A 179 -2.28 0.72 7.49
C ARG A 179 -3.25 1.90 7.42
N ILE A 180 -3.86 2.25 8.54
CA ILE A 180 -4.71 3.44 8.65
C ILE A 180 -3.90 4.73 8.48
N ARG A 181 -2.64 4.76 8.94
CA ARG A 181 -1.73 5.90 8.69
C ARG A 181 -1.38 6.03 7.22
N GLU A 182 -1.13 4.93 6.52
CA GLU A 182 -0.81 4.91 5.09
C GLU A 182 -1.99 5.37 4.23
N LEU A 183 -3.23 4.96 4.55
CA LEU A 183 -4.44 5.46 3.87
C LEU A 183 -4.48 6.99 3.83
N VAL A 184 -4.10 7.65 4.92
CA VAL A 184 -4.11 9.12 4.99
C VAL A 184 -2.83 9.72 4.41
N GLY A 185 -1.67 9.21 4.82
CA GLY A 185 -0.39 9.89 4.64
C GLY A 185 0.52 9.36 3.52
N HIS A 186 0.15 8.29 2.83
CA HIS A 186 0.99 7.74 1.75
C HIS A 186 0.86 8.55 0.46
N ASN A 187 1.94 8.61 -0.33
CA ASN A 187 2.04 9.37 -1.59
C ASN A 187 1.11 8.87 -2.71
N GLU A 188 0.49 7.71 -2.52
CA GLU A 188 -0.49 7.12 -3.44
C GLU A 188 -1.89 7.03 -2.82
N CYS A 189 -2.06 7.60 -1.63
CA CYS A 189 -3.32 7.62 -0.90
C CYS A 189 -3.79 9.07 -0.70
N ILE A 190 -4.53 9.38 0.37
CA ILE A 190 -5.27 10.65 0.47
C ILE A 190 -4.36 11.88 0.25
N PHE A 191 -3.27 12.03 1.01
CA PHE A 191 -2.34 13.17 0.82
C PHE A 191 -1.72 13.21 -0.57
N GLY A 192 -1.25 12.06 -1.08
CA GLY A 192 -0.65 12.02 -2.41
C GLY A 192 -1.64 12.34 -3.53
N LEU A 193 -2.90 11.92 -3.37
CA LEU A 193 -3.95 12.25 -4.34
C LEU A 193 -4.33 13.71 -4.26
N THR A 194 -4.52 14.30 -3.09
CA THR A 194 -4.86 15.72 -2.97
C THR A 194 -3.73 16.61 -3.53
N ASP A 195 -2.46 16.26 -3.30
CA ASP A 195 -1.29 16.93 -3.90
C ASP A 195 -1.29 16.88 -5.44
N SER A 196 -1.95 15.88 -6.04
CA SER A 196 -2.03 15.74 -7.50
C SER A 196 -3.07 16.66 -8.16
N TYR A 197 -3.98 17.27 -7.39
CA TYR A 197 -4.97 18.19 -7.93
C TYR A 197 -4.36 19.58 -8.18
N PRO A 198 -4.65 20.21 -9.34
CA PRO A 198 -4.25 21.59 -9.57
C PRO A 198 -4.85 22.53 -8.53
N LEU A 199 -4.11 23.56 -8.13
CA LEU A 199 -4.57 24.60 -7.18
C LEU A 199 -5.86 25.32 -7.63
N LYS A 200 -6.18 25.29 -8.93
CA LYS A 200 -7.39 25.86 -9.50
C LYS A 200 -8.06 24.82 -10.38
N THR A 201 -9.26 24.39 -9.99
CA THR A 201 -10.15 23.61 -10.83
C THR A 201 -11.54 24.24 -10.84
N ASP A 202 -12.40 23.84 -11.76
CA ASP A 202 -13.80 24.27 -11.87
C ASP A 202 -14.77 23.40 -11.05
N PHE A 203 -14.28 22.30 -10.46
CA PHE A 203 -15.10 21.30 -9.76
C PHE A 203 -14.68 21.03 -8.31
N ILE A 204 -13.55 21.57 -7.83
CA ILE A 204 -13.16 21.57 -6.41
C ILE A 204 -12.12 22.68 -6.13
N SER A 205 -12.27 23.37 -5.02
CA SER A 205 -11.33 24.38 -4.51
C SER A 205 -10.26 23.76 -3.60
N ALA A 206 -9.15 24.48 -3.40
CA ALA A 206 -8.12 24.06 -2.46
C ALA A 206 -8.66 24.01 -1.02
N GLU A 207 -9.56 24.93 -0.66
CA GLU A 207 -10.22 24.96 0.64
C GLU A 207 -11.07 23.71 0.88
N GLU A 208 -11.84 23.26 -0.13
CA GLU A 208 -12.62 22.01 -0.05
C GLU A 208 -11.70 20.78 0.12
N LEU A 209 -10.58 20.70 -0.61
CA LEU A 209 -9.60 19.62 -0.44
C LEU A 209 -8.98 19.62 0.96
N ILE A 210 -8.63 20.79 1.51
CA ILE A 210 -8.12 20.92 2.88
C ILE A 210 -9.14 20.42 3.90
N GLU A 211 -10.42 20.76 3.75
CA GLU A 211 -11.46 20.28 4.67
C GLU A 211 -11.69 18.76 4.56
N LEU A 212 -11.64 18.20 3.35
CA LEU A 212 -11.69 16.77 3.12
C LEU A 212 -10.53 16.05 3.82
N GLU A 213 -9.30 16.57 3.70
CA GLU A 213 -8.12 16.02 4.39
C GLU A 213 -8.26 16.06 5.91
N LYS A 214 -8.73 17.18 6.48
CA LYS A 214 -8.97 17.31 7.92
C LYS A 214 -9.95 16.25 8.42
N LYS A 215 -11.06 16.05 7.73
CA LYS A 215 -12.03 14.99 8.06
C LYS A 215 -11.37 13.60 8.01
N CYS A 216 -10.55 13.32 7.01
CA CYS A 216 -9.81 12.05 6.92
C CYS A 216 -8.81 11.87 8.08
N VAL A 217 -8.15 12.94 8.53
CA VAL A 217 -7.28 12.94 9.70
C VAL A 217 -8.06 12.63 10.99
N GLU A 218 -9.28 13.15 11.15
CA GLU A 218 -10.16 12.81 12.27
C GLU A 218 -10.58 11.34 12.23
N TRP A 219 -11.00 10.84 11.06
CA TRP A 219 -11.31 9.43 10.86
C TRP A 219 -10.12 8.51 11.18
N ARG A 220 -8.90 8.90 10.83
CA ARG A 220 -7.67 8.17 11.21
C ARG A 220 -7.60 7.90 12.71
N TRP A 221 -7.98 8.90 13.53
CA TRP A 221 -7.98 8.77 14.99
C TRP A 221 -9.12 7.87 15.47
N LYS A 222 -10.31 7.98 14.87
CA LYS A 222 -11.45 7.07 15.16
C LYS A 222 -11.10 5.61 14.86
N LEU A 223 -10.48 5.35 13.71
CA LEU A 223 -10.12 4.01 13.27
C LEU A 223 -8.97 3.41 14.09
N LYS A 224 -8.04 4.23 14.61
CA LYS A 224 -6.84 3.77 15.34
C LYS A 224 -7.13 2.71 16.42
N GLU A 225 -8.30 2.77 17.05
CA GLU A 225 -8.71 1.86 18.14
C GLU A 225 -9.31 0.53 17.65
N LYS A 226 -9.62 0.40 16.35
CA LYS A 226 -10.30 -0.76 15.75
C LYS A 226 -9.34 -1.84 15.25
N SER A 227 -8.22 -2.05 15.95
CA SER A 227 -7.19 -3.00 15.53
C SER A 227 -7.65 -4.45 15.38
N HIS A 228 -8.76 -4.84 16.03
CA HIS A 228 -9.38 -6.16 15.89
C HIS A 228 -9.87 -6.45 14.46
N ARG A 229 -10.02 -5.42 13.63
CA ARG A 229 -10.50 -5.56 12.25
C ARG A 229 -9.43 -6.04 11.27
N LEU A 230 -8.14 -5.95 11.65
CA LEU A 230 -7.00 -6.29 10.78
C LEU A 230 -7.16 -7.68 10.14
N CYS A 231 -7.23 -7.70 8.81
CA CYS A 231 -7.38 -8.92 8.03
C CYS A 231 -6.47 -8.94 6.81
N ALA A 232 -6.35 -10.11 6.18
CA ALA A 232 -5.75 -10.19 4.87
C ALA A 232 -6.61 -9.37 3.89
N VAL A 233 -5.95 -8.64 3.00
CA VAL A 233 -6.59 -7.81 1.96
C VAL A 233 -5.84 -7.97 0.65
N HIS A 234 -6.49 -7.71 -0.47
CA HIS A 234 -5.83 -7.42 -1.73
C HIS A 234 -5.14 -6.05 -1.68
N GLY A 235 -5.80 -5.03 -1.14
CA GLY A 235 -5.28 -3.66 -0.97
C GLY A 235 -5.43 -2.77 -2.21
N ASP A 236 -5.97 -3.29 -3.30
CA ASP A 236 -6.32 -2.51 -4.51
C ASP A 236 -7.32 -3.26 -5.42
N PHE A 237 -8.36 -3.82 -4.82
CA PHE A 237 -9.32 -4.70 -5.49
C PHE A 237 -10.33 -3.92 -6.36
N HIS A 238 -9.93 -3.55 -7.57
CA HIS A 238 -10.76 -2.80 -8.51
C HIS A 238 -10.90 -3.51 -9.87
N PRO A 239 -11.84 -3.11 -10.75
CA PRO A 239 -12.16 -3.85 -11.98
C PRO A 239 -10.98 -4.11 -12.95
N TRP A 240 -9.98 -3.24 -12.99
CA TRP A 240 -8.78 -3.44 -13.83
C TRP A 240 -7.79 -4.47 -13.27
N ASN A 241 -7.89 -4.83 -12.00
CA ASN A 241 -7.04 -5.82 -11.33
C ASN A 241 -7.70 -7.21 -11.27
N VAL A 242 -8.80 -7.41 -12.01
CA VAL A 242 -9.56 -8.65 -12.03
C VAL A 242 -9.68 -9.14 -13.46
N ILE A 243 -9.13 -10.32 -13.75
CA ILE A 243 -9.21 -10.97 -15.06
C ILE A 243 -10.15 -12.17 -14.96
N PHE A 244 -11.33 -12.07 -15.57
CA PHE A 244 -12.24 -13.21 -15.69
C PHE A 244 -11.80 -14.13 -16.82
N HIS A 245 -11.69 -15.42 -16.51
CA HIS A 245 -11.36 -16.47 -17.47
C HIS A 245 -12.62 -17.00 -18.15
N HIS A 246 -13.47 -17.66 -17.38
CA HIS A 246 -14.68 -18.31 -17.83
C HIS A 246 -15.76 -18.20 -16.75
N HIS A 247 -16.96 -17.72 -17.13
CA HIS A 247 -18.02 -17.39 -16.19
C HIS A 247 -17.52 -16.54 -15.01
N THR A 248 -17.54 -17.08 -13.80
CA THR A 248 -17.19 -16.43 -12.53
C THR A 248 -15.79 -16.74 -12.03
N ASP A 249 -15.01 -17.54 -12.76
CA ASP A 249 -13.62 -17.85 -12.41
C ASP A 249 -12.70 -16.69 -12.84
N PHE A 250 -11.82 -16.26 -11.93
CA PHE A 250 -10.96 -15.10 -12.16
C PHE A 250 -9.62 -15.19 -11.45
N THR A 251 -8.66 -14.43 -11.97
CA THR A 251 -7.38 -14.14 -11.35
C THR A 251 -7.32 -12.68 -10.95
N VAL A 252 -6.76 -12.40 -9.78
CA VAL A 252 -6.45 -11.04 -9.32
C VAL A 252 -5.02 -10.66 -9.63
N LEU A 253 -4.79 -9.39 -9.92
CA LEU A 253 -3.50 -8.79 -10.25
C LEU A 253 -3.16 -7.69 -9.25
N ASP A 254 -1.86 -7.39 -9.12
CA ASP A 254 -1.38 -6.20 -8.43
C ASP A 254 -1.81 -6.06 -6.95
N ARG A 255 -1.15 -6.85 -6.09
CA ARG A 255 -1.25 -6.74 -4.62
C ARG A 255 -0.16 -5.84 -4.03
N SER A 256 0.26 -4.80 -4.76
CA SER A 256 1.43 -3.97 -4.40
C SER A 256 1.26 -3.14 -3.12
N ARG A 257 0.01 -2.88 -2.70
CA ARG A 257 -0.29 -2.06 -1.53
C ARG A 257 -0.19 -2.79 -0.20
N GLY A 258 0.10 -4.09 -0.20
CA GLY A 258 0.35 -4.88 1.00
C GLY A 258 -0.75 -5.88 1.33
N GLU A 259 -0.38 -6.85 2.16
CA GLU A 259 -1.17 -8.07 2.34
C GLU A 259 -2.14 -8.04 3.54
N TRP A 260 -1.96 -7.09 4.47
CA TRP A 260 -2.78 -6.94 5.68
C TRP A 260 -3.35 -5.51 5.74
N GLY A 261 -4.61 -5.37 6.12
CA GLY A 261 -5.28 -4.08 6.12
C GLY A 261 -6.69 -4.12 6.70
N GLU A 262 -7.49 -3.16 6.28
CA GLU A 262 -8.90 -3.05 6.63
C GLU A 262 -9.75 -3.51 5.43
N ALA A 263 -10.73 -4.37 5.70
CA ALA A 263 -11.63 -4.92 4.69
C ALA A 263 -12.38 -3.84 3.88
N ALA A 264 -12.63 -2.70 4.50
CA ALA A 264 -13.24 -1.54 3.86
C ALA A 264 -12.45 -1.04 2.63
N ASP A 265 -11.13 -1.25 2.59
CA ASP A 265 -10.31 -0.83 1.46
C ASP A 265 -10.74 -1.56 0.17
N ASP A 266 -10.74 -2.89 0.19
CA ASP A 266 -11.13 -3.71 -0.96
C ASP A 266 -12.61 -3.58 -1.29
N LEU A 267 -13.48 -3.53 -0.28
CA LEU A 267 -14.92 -3.39 -0.49
C LEU A 267 -15.24 -2.10 -1.24
N THR A 268 -14.67 -0.97 -0.79
CA THR A 268 -14.90 0.33 -1.41
C THR A 268 -14.19 0.47 -2.75
N ALA A 269 -13.01 -0.13 -2.92
CA ALA A 269 -12.26 -0.14 -4.19
C ALA A 269 -13.08 -0.71 -5.36
N MET A 270 -13.83 -1.79 -5.11
CA MET A 270 -14.73 -2.36 -6.09
C MET A 270 -16.04 -1.57 -6.20
N SER A 271 -16.72 -1.32 -5.07
CA SER A 271 -18.09 -0.80 -5.09
C SER A 271 -18.18 0.63 -5.63
N ILE A 272 -17.16 1.46 -5.39
CA ILE A 272 -17.10 2.83 -5.93
C ILE A 272 -17.17 2.85 -7.46
N ASN A 273 -16.68 1.80 -8.12
CA ASN A 273 -16.69 1.73 -9.58
C ASN A 273 -18.11 1.54 -10.11
N PHE A 274 -18.98 0.77 -9.44
CA PHE A 274 -20.39 0.70 -9.83
C PHE A 274 -21.06 2.08 -9.74
N MET A 275 -20.79 2.83 -8.67
CA MET A 275 -21.27 4.22 -8.56
C MET A 275 -20.71 5.09 -9.69
N PHE A 276 -19.41 5.02 -9.97
CA PHE A 276 -18.75 5.80 -11.00
C PHE A 276 -19.35 5.54 -12.40
N PHE A 277 -19.48 4.27 -12.78
CA PHE A 277 -20.09 3.87 -14.05
C PHE A 277 -21.57 4.29 -14.12
N SER A 278 -22.32 4.19 -13.01
CA SER A 278 -23.69 4.72 -12.94
C SER A 278 -23.75 6.23 -13.15
N LEU A 279 -22.85 7.00 -12.54
CA LEU A 279 -22.78 8.44 -12.70
C LEU A 279 -22.46 8.84 -14.14
N MET A 280 -21.55 8.12 -14.80
CA MET A 280 -21.24 8.35 -16.21
C MET A 280 -22.43 8.05 -17.13
N LYS A 281 -23.24 7.04 -16.82
CA LYS A 281 -24.38 6.64 -17.67
C LYS A 281 -25.66 7.44 -17.39
N TYR A 282 -25.98 7.64 -16.13
CA TYR A 282 -27.28 8.13 -15.66
C TYR A 282 -27.20 9.45 -14.88
N GLY A 283 -26.01 9.90 -14.50
CA GLY A 283 -25.83 11.09 -13.67
C GLY A 283 -26.25 10.94 -12.21
N MET A 284 -26.66 9.72 -11.81
CA MET A 284 -27.08 9.32 -10.45
C MET A 284 -26.90 7.80 -10.29
N MET A 285 -27.07 7.27 -9.08
CA MET A 285 -27.04 5.82 -8.83
C MET A 285 -28.36 5.16 -9.28
N LYS A 286 -28.32 4.38 -10.37
CA LYS A 286 -29.51 3.80 -11.02
C LYS A 286 -29.15 2.61 -11.93
N GLY A 287 -30.15 1.79 -12.23
CA GLY A 287 -30.08 0.77 -13.26
C GLY A 287 -29.15 -0.38 -12.89
N GLU A 288 -28.53 -1.00 -13.89
CA GLU A 288 -27.67 -2.17 -13.72
C GLU A 288 -26.52 -1.95 -12.74
N PHE A 289 -25.97 -0.75 -12.67
CA PHE A 289 -24.89 -0.44 -11.76
C PHE A 289 -25.37 -0.31 -10.31
N ALA A 290 -26.60 0.15 -10.09
CA ALA A 290 -27.21 0.14 -8.76
C ALA A 290 -27.48 -1.29 -8.28
N GLU A 291 -27.95 -2.15 -9.18
CA GLU A 291 -28.15 -3.58 -8.87
C GLU A 291 -26.81 -4.27 -8.55
N LEU A 292 -25.76 -4.06 -9.35
CA LEU A 292 -24.43 -4.61 -9.09
C LEU A 292 -23.85 -4.15 -7.75
N PHE A 293 -23.99 -2.87 -7.42
CA PHE A 293 -23.57 -2.34 -6.13
C PHE A 293 -24.29 -3.04 -4.98
N ASN A 294 -25.63 -3.13 -5.05
CA ASN A 294 -26.43 -3.77 -4.00
C ASN A 294 -26.06 -5.25 -3.85
N VAL A 295 -26.02 -6.01 -4.96
CA VAL A 295 -25.67 -7.44 -4.95
C VAL A 295 -24.29 -7.66 -4.35
N PHE A 296 -23.29 -6.87 -4.73
CA PHE A 296 -21.93 -6.97 -4.20
C PHE A 296 -21.88 -6.67 -2.69
N PHE A 297 -22.47 -5.55 -2.26
CA PHE A 297 -22.47 -5.14 -0.85
C PHE A 297 -23.25 -6.12 0.04
N GLU A 298 -24.47 -6.49 -0.37
CA GLU A 298 -25.34 -7.40 0.39
C GLU A 298 -24.73 -8.79 0.49
N THR A 299 -24.12 -9.29 -0.59
CA THR A 299 -23.42 -10.59 -0.56
C THR A 299 -22.28 -10.57 0.44
N TYR A 300 -21.47 -9.51 0.46
CA TYR A 300 -20.36 -9.38 1.39
C TYR A 300 -20.85 -9.32 2.84
N LEU A 301 -21.81 -8.45 3.15
CA LEU A 301 -22.38 -8.31 4.49
C LEU A 301 -23.02 -9.62 4.96
N HIS A 302 -23.83 -10.27 4.12
CA HIS A 302 -24.47 -11.54 4.48
C HIS A 302 -23.46 -12.66 4.76
N LYS A 303 -22.37 -12.75 3.98
CA LYS A 303 -21.35 -13.79 4.17
C LYS A 303 -20.45 -13.55 5.37
N THR A 304 -20.15 -12.30 5.69
CA THR A 304 -19.20 -11.95 6.76
C THR A 304 -19.89 -11.66 8.09
N GLY A 305 -21.12 -11.17 8.06
CA GLY A 305 -21.80 -10.57 9.22
C GLY A 305 -21.13 -9.29 9.74
N ASP A 306 -20.23 -8.68 8.96
CA ASP A 306 -19.44 -7.50 9.38
C ASP A 306 -20.23 -6.20 9.22
N GLU A 307 -21.26 -6.01 10.05
CA GLU A 307 -22.05 -4.76 10.08
C GLU A 307 -21.21 -3.55 10.51
N GLU A 308 -20.13 -3.76 11.28
CA GLU A 308 -19.23 -2.69 11.70
C GLU A 308 -18.54 -2.03 10.49
N ILE A 309 -18.42 -2.72 9.34
CA ILE A 309 -17.82 -2.15 8.12
C ILE A 309 -18.49 -0.83 7.69
N LEU A 310 -19.80 -0.72 7.90
CA LEU A 310 -20.59 0.47 7.55
C LEU A 310 -20.24 1.69 8.42
N SER A 311 -19.55 1.48 9.54
CA SER A 311 -19.01 2.54 10.39
C SER A 311 -17.52 2.85 10.18
N VAL A 312 -16.88 2.22 9.18
CA VAL A 312 -15.44 2.44 8.89
C VAL A 312 -15.09 2.71 7.42
N VAL A 313 -16.00 2.48 6.48
CA VAL A 313 -15.79 2.68 5.02
C VAL A 313 -15.56 4.13 4.59
N GLN A 314 -15.93 5.09 5.42
CA GLN A 314 -15.97 6.52 5.09
C GLN A 314 -14.66 7.07 4.50
N PRO A 315 -13.49 6.99 5.18
CA PRO A 315 -12.25 7.50 4.62
C PRO A 315 -11.75 6.68 3.41
N PHE A 316 -12.14 5.41 3.29
CA PHE A 316 -11.79 4.60 2.12
C PHE A 316 -12.59 5.03 0.90
N PHE A 317 -13.89 5.28 1.05
CA PHE A 317 -14.70 5.88 0.00
C PHE A 317 -14.18 7.26 -0.42
N ALA A 318 -13.84 8.13 0.54
CA ALA A 318 -13.24 9.43 0.22
C ALA A 318 -11.93 9.29 -0.58
N PHE A 319 -11.06 8.35 -0.18
CA PHE A 319 -9.88 8.01 -0.95
C PHE A 319 -10.22 7.56 -2.38
N ARG A 320 -11.17 6.65 -2.54
CA ARG A 320 -11.58 6.18 -3.87
C ARG A 320 -12.24 7.27 -4.72
N CYS A 321 -12.96 8.21 -4.11
CA CYS A 321 -13.48 9.39 -4.79
C CYS A 321 -12.38 10.29 -5.35
N LEU A 322 -11.29 10.52 -4.60
CA LEU A 322 -10.12 11.24 -5.11
C LEU A 322 -9.48 10.51 -6.32
N VAL A 323 -9.54 9.17 -6.36
CA VAL A 323 -9.08 8.42 -7.55
C VAL A 323 -9.97 8.70 -8.76
N ILE A 324 -11.27 8.44 -8.64
CA ILE A 324 -12.19 8.50 -9.79
C ILE A 324 -12.52 9.93 -10.25
N ALA A 325 -12.31 10.94 -9.39
CA ALA A 325 -12.44 12.35 -9.75
C ALA A 325 -11.13 12.96 -10.28
N SER A 326 -10.01 12.22 -10.27
CA SER A 326 -8.70 12.76 -10.64
C SER A 326 -8.68 13.33 -12.06
N PRO A 327 -8.23 14.59 -12.25
CA PRO A 327 -8.08 15.17 -13.58
C PRO A 327 -6.92 14.56 -14.38
N ILE A 328 -6.00 13.84 -13.72
CA ILE A 328 -4.88 13.15 -14.37
C ILE A 328 -5.36 11.84 -15.00
N TRP A 329 -6.10 11.03 -14.23
CA TRP A 329 -6.59 9.74 -14.70
C TRP A 329 -7.84 9.85 -15.57
N TYR A 330 -8.71 10.83 -15.28
CA TYR A 330 -9.97 11.03 -15.99
C TYR A 330 -10.06 12.47 -16.52
N PRO A 331 -9.19 12.88 -17.47
CA PRO A 331 -9.10 14.27 -17.93
C PRO A 331 -10.40 14.77 -18.60
N HIS A 332 -11.18 13.87 -19.19
CA HIS A 332 -12.41 14.20 -19.93
C HIS A 332 -13.69 14.02 -19.11
N LEU A 333 -13.60 13.72 -17.81
CA LEU A 333 -14.77 13.58 -16.94
C LEU A 333 -15.48 14.95 -16.79
N PRO A 334 -16.82 15.01 -16.93
CA PRO A 334 -17.54 16.27 -16.76
C PRO A 334 -17.42 16.85 -15.35
N ALA A 335 -17.39 18.18 -15.23
CA ALA A 335 -17.32 18.88 -13.96
C ALA A 335 -18.50 18.55 -13.02
N ASP A 336 -19.72 18.43 -13.55
CA ASP A 336 -20.91 18.03 -12.78
C ASP A 336 -20.75 16.63 -12.16
N THR A 337 -20.20 15.68 -12.91
CA THR A 337 -19.92 14.33 -12.41
C THR A 337 -18.87 14.37 -11.30
N ARG A 338 -17.79 15.13 -11.46
CA ARG A 338 -16.78 15.31 -10.41
C ARG A 338 -17.38 15.95 -9.16
N ARG A 339 -18.23 16.96 -9.33
CA ARG A 339 -18.91 17.62 -8.22
C ARG A 339 -19.73 16.63 -7.40
N LYS A 340 -20.52 15.76 -8.05
CA LYS A 340 -21.29 14.70 -7.37
C LYS A 340 -20.39 13.69 -6.63
N ILE A 341 -19.24 13.35 -7.21
CA ILE A 341 -18.25 12.46 -6.56
C ILE A 341 -17.69 13.12 -5.28
N PHE A 342 -17.43 14.43 -5.31
CA PHE A 342 -16.96 15.15 -4.13
C PHE A 342 -18.05 15.37 -3.09
N ASN A 343 -19.29 15.65 -3.51
CA ASN A 343 -20.45 15.66 -2.60
C ASN A 343 -20.55 14.32 -1.87
N PHE A 344 -20.44 13.19 -2.59
CA PHE A 344 -20.41 11.87 -1.98
C PHE A 344 -19.28 11.71 -0.96
N ALA A 345 -18.05 12.09 -1.31
CA ALA A 345 -16.91 12.02 -0.40
C ALA A 345 -17.12 12.85 0.88
N GLU A 346 -17.65 14.07 0.74
CA GLU A 346 -17.88 14.97 1.88
C GLU A 346 -19.00 14.50 2.79
N ASN A 347 -20.10 14.03 2.19
CA ASN A 347 -21.29 13.55 2.89
C ASN A 347 -21.01 12.21 3.58
N VAL A 348 -20.31 11.27 2.91
CA VAL A 348 -19.96 9.98 3.53
C VAL A 348 -18.98 10.17 4.70
N LEU A 349 -18.05 11.13 4.62
CA LEU A 349 -17.17 11.47 5.73
C LEU A 349 -17.89 12.14 6.91
N ALA A 350 -19.04 12.78 6.67
CA ALA A 350 -19.83 13.44 7.70
C ALA A 350 -20.71 12.45 8.49
N ASP A 351 -21.07 11.32 7.88
CA ASP A 351 -21.94 10.31 8.49
C ASP A 351 -21.15 9.28 9.32
N GLU A 352 -21.65 8.95 10.50
CA GLU A 352 -21.08 7.90 11.35
C GLU A 352 -21.33 6.50 10.81
N TYR A 353 -22.39 6.33 10.02
CA TYR A 353 -22.82 5.06 9.46
C TYR A 353 -23.23 5.24 8.00
N PHE A 354 -22.66 4.45 7.11
CA PHE A 354 -22.91 4.53 5.69
C PHE A 354 -24.19 3.77 5.31
N GLU A 355 -25.22 4.52 4.89
CA GLU A 355 -26.48 3.95 4.40
C GLU A 355 -26.35 3.50 2.94
N TYR A 356 -25.70 2.36 2.72
CA TYR A 356 -25.38 1.85 1.37
C TYR A 356 -26.61 1.65 0.46
N LYS A 357 -27.83 1.56 1.01
CA LYS A 357 -29.08 1.47 0.23
C LYS A 357 -29.56 2.82 -0.31
N ASN A 358 -29.03 3.93 0.20
CA ASN A 358 -29.45 5.30 -0.10
C ASN A 358 -28.30 6.14 -0.69
N VAL A 359 -27.45 5.55 -1.53
CA VAL A 359 -26.27 6.22 -2.16
C VAL A 359 -26.61 7.57 -2.79
N ASN A 360 -27.81 7.71 -3.38
CA ASN A 360 -28.22 8.96 -4.02
C ASN A 360 -28.30 10.16 -3.06
N GLU A 361 -28.59 9.96 -1.77
CA GLU A 361 -28.64 11.04 -0.78
C GLU A 361 -27.25 11.65 -0.55
N TYR A 362 -26.19 10.84 -0.70
CA TYR A 362 -24.81 11.28 -0.59
C TYR A 362 -24.34 12.07 -1.82
N LEU A 363 -25.00 11.94 -2.98
CA LEU A 363 -24.61 12.62 -4.22
C LEU A 363 -25.07 14.08 -4.32
N LEU A 364 -25.94 14.51 -3.40
CA LEU A 364 -26.61 15.83 -3.42
C LEU A 364 -25.72 16.96 -2.96
#